data_AF-A0A812P7J2-F1
#
_entry.id   AF-A0A812P7J2-F1
#
_cell.length_a   1.000
_cell.length_b   1.000
_cell.length_c   1.000
_cell.angle_alpha   90.00
_cell.angle_beta   90.00
_cell.angle_gamma   90.00
#
_symmetry.space_group_name_H-M   'P 1'
#
loop_
_entity.id
_entity.type
_entity.pdbx_description
1 polymer ?
#
loop_
_entity_poly.entity_id
_entity_poly.type
_entity_poly.pdbx_seq_one_letter_code
_entity_poly.pdbx_strand_id
1 'polypeptide(L)'
;MEEQMWELRAVNFRYGAMVLCHLDLLCALVLVWQFLQSPCVSLAFLPVGSMCTYSLSICFASGRLAPSRKFLLFANFVLVPLASLGVWNPEEHKDAAGLQFSLVAVGHMTAAVLYLDITIYVPSAVLHTLVSIATFIYFRGSSQLNSAVVFCHVVQLLMRIMVLSLIEMAVRSYLGSNQKLEEAHCMIAGFQQILKGMCDGSLLLDEQLRVHGPTSSLQQLLMDRKDFAGIDFESLIMDAQGREQFAAFIQASCAAAGEPAAMSAPSCLRLALKSGSGGIAAFSS
;
A
#
# COMPACT_ATOMS: atom_id res chain seq x y z
N MET A 1 2.26 -5.24 12.64
CA MET A 1 1.46 -4.02 12.37
C MET A 1 2.32 -2.75 12.45
N GLU A 2 3.05 -2.50 13.54
CA GLU A 2 3.92 -1.29 13.63
C GLU A 2 5.02 -1.26 12.56
N GLU A 3 5.62 -2.39 12.23
CA GLU A 3 6.63 -2.50 11.17
C GLU A 3 6.05 -2.15 9.79
N GLN A 4 4.92 -2.75 9.41
CA GLN A 4 4.19 -2.41 8.19
C GLN A 4 3.75 -0.93 8.16
N MET A 5 3.37 -0.37 9.32
CA MET A 5 3.07 1.05 9.44
C MET A 5 4.31 1.91 9.17
N TRP A 6 5.47 1.50 9.69
CA TRP A 6 6.74 2.19 9.45
C TRP A 6 7.16 2.12 7.98
N GLU A 7 7.04 0.95 7.34
CA GLU A 7 7.29 0.79 5.91
C GLU A 7 6.38 1.70 5.08
N LEU A 8 5.08 1.71 5.38
CA LEU A 8 4.11 2.57 4.70
C LEU A 8 4.45 4.05 4.93
N ARG A 9 4.84 4.45 6.15
CA ARG A 9 5.29 5.80 6.47
C ARG A 9 6.52 6.19 5.65
N ALA A 10 7.51 5.30 5.53
CA ALA A 10 8.72 5.53 4.74
C ALA A 10 8.41 5.69 3.25
N VAL A 11 7.50 4.86 2.71
CA VAL A 11 7.03 4.95 1.32
C VAL A 11 6.25 6.24 1.08
N ASN A 12 5.29 6.57 1.95
CA ASN A 12 4.52 7.81 1.87
C ASN A 12 5.43 9.04 1.96
N PHE A 13 6.40 9.02 2.87
CA PHE A 13 7.38 10.09 3.01
C PHE A 13 8.20 10.28 1.73
N ARG A 14 8.62 9.18 1.08
CA ARG A 14 9.36 9.25 -0.18
C ARG A 14 8.53 9.83 -1.32
N TYR A 15 7.29 9.37 -1.50
CA TYR A 15 6.38 9.93 -2.51
C TYR A 15 6.03 11.39 -2.22
N GLY A 16 5.77 11.71 -0.96
CA GLY A 16 5.55 13.07 -0.52
C GLY A 16 6.76 13.96 -0.82
N ALA A 17 7.99 13.51 -0.53
CA ALA A 17 9.21 14.24 -0.86
C ALA A 17 9.38 14.49 -2.36
N MET A 18 8.91 13.59 -3.24
CA MET A 18 8.90 13.82 -4.70
C MET A 18 7.95 14.95 -5.11
N VAL A 19 6.76 15.03 -4.51
CA VAL A 19 5.82 16.12 -4.81
C VAL A 19 6.35 17.43 -4.23
N LEU A 20 6.89 17.38 -3.02
CA LEU A 20 7.31 18.56 -2.28
C LEU A 20 8.62 19.13 -2.75
N CYS A 21 9.52 18.37 -3.37
CA CYS A 21 10.73 18.97 -3.91
C CYS A 21 10.41 20.06 -4.96
N HIS A 22 9.31 19.92 -5.71
CA HIS A 22 8.85 20.94 -6.65
C HIS A 22 8.29 22.18 -5.93
N LEU A 23 7.54 21.97 -4.85
CA LEU A 23 7.01 23.05 -4.04
C LEU A 23 8.14 23.79 -3.30
N ASP A 24 9.08 23.06 -2.72
CA ASP A 24 10.27 23.57 -2.05
C ASP A 24 11.13 24.38 -3.02
N LEU A 25 11.31 23.90 -4.26
CA LEU A 25 12.02 24.65 -5.31
C LEU A 25 11.31 25.97 -5.63
N LEU A 26 9.99 25.93 -5.83
CA LEU A 26 9.21 27.13 -6.12
C LEU A 26 9.30 28.14 -4.97
N CYS A 27 9.13 27.68 -3.72
CA CYS A 27 9.32 28.49 -2.52
C CYS A 27 10.72 29.09 -2.46
N ALA A 28 11.76 28.30 -2.74
CA ALA A 28 13.14 28.75 -2.72
C ALA A 28 13.40 29.82 -3.78
N LEU A 29 12.83 29.67 -4.99
CA LEU A 29 12.91 30.69 -6.05
C LEU A 29 12.22 31.99 -5.65
N VAL A 30 11.03 31.93 -5.02
CA VAL A 30 10.32 33.11 -4.50
C VAL A 30 11.14 33.80 -3.42
N LEU A 31 11.75 33.04 -2.50
CA LEU A 31 12.57 33.60 -1.43
C LEU A 31 13.87 34.22 -1.96
N VAL A 32 14.50 33.62 -2.96
CA VAL A 32 15.66 34.22 -3.66
C VAL A 32 15.24 35.51 -4.35
N TRP A 33 14.12 35.50 -5.06
CA TRP A 33 13.57 36.70 -5.69
C TRP A 33 13.33 37.82 -4.68
N GLN A 34 12.69 37.50 -3.55
CA GLN A 34 12.45 38.46 -2.47
C GLN A 34 13.75 39.02 -1.88
N PHE A 35 14.76 38.16 -1.66
CA PHE A 35 16.07 38.59 -1.19
C PHE A 35 16.78 39.52 -2.19
N LEU A 36 16.64 39.28 -3.50
CA LEU A 36 17.20 40.14 -4.54
C LEU A 36 16.53 41.53 -4.59
N GLN A 37 15.24 41.62 -4.24
CA GLN A 37 14.53 42.91 -4.17
C GLN A 37 14.92 43.72 -2.93
N SER A 38 15.20 43.04 -1.81
CA SER A 38 15.52 43.68 -0.53
C SER A 38 16.64 42.91 0.19
N PRO A 39 17.92 43.13 -0.18
CA PRO A 39 19.03 42.35 0.38
C PRO A 39 19.27 42.72 1.84
N CYS A 40 18.90 41.80 2.74
CA CYS A 40 19.15 41.91 4.17
C CYS A 40 19.77 40.61 4.70
N VAL A 41 20.70 40.70 5.66
CA VAL A 41 21.38 39.54 6.25
C VAL A 41 20.39 38.55 6.86
N SER A 42 19.32 39.04 7.50
CA SER A 42 18.27 38.19 8.06
C SER A 42 17.50 37.44 6.96
N LEU A 43 17.19 38.11 5.85
CA LEU A 43 16.51 37.52 4.70
C LEU A 43 17.39 36.52 3.94
N ALA A 44 18.72 36.62 4.01
CA ALA A 44 19.64 35.68 3.36
C ALA A 44 19.55 34.26 3.94
N PHE A 45 19.17 34.11 5.22
CA PHE A 45 19.03 32.79 5.85
C PHE A 45 17.84 31.98 5.32
N LEU A 46 16.77 32.66 4.89
CA LEU A 46 15.56 32.02 4.35
C LEU A 46 15.81 31.20 3.07
N PRO A 47 16.39 31.75 1.99
CA PRO A 47 16.66 30.98 0.78
C PRO A 47 17.70 29.89 1.03
N VAL A 48 18.69 30.11 1.91
CA VAL A 48 19.65 29.06 2.30
C VAL A 48 18.93 27.90 2.97
N GLY A 49 18.08 28.16 3.97
CA GLY A 49 17.27 27.14 4.62
C GLY A 49 16.33 26.41 3.65
N SER A 50 15.71 27.15 2.73
CA SER A 50 14.85 26.59 1.68
C SER A 50 15.62 25.70 0.69
N MET A 51 16.85 26.07 0.33
CA MET A 51 17.71 25.25 -0.53
C MET A 51 18.22 24.00 0.19
N CYS A 52 18.49 24.09 1.48
CA CYS A 52 18.82 22.93 2.30
C CYS A 52 17.66 21.94 2.39
N THR A 53 16.44 22.43 2.63
CA THR A 53 15.23 21.58 2.66
C THR A 53 14.95 20.96 1.29
N TYR A 54 15.03 21.72 0.20
CA TYR A 54 14.94 21.19 -1.17
C TYR A 54 15.97 20.08 -1.43
N SER A 55 17.23 20.30 -1.04
CA SER A 55 18.30 19.31 -1.22
C SER A 55 18.03 18.03 -0.44
N LEU A 56 17.48 18.14 0.78
CA LEU A 56 17.03 17.00 1.57
C LEU A 56 15.86 16.28 0.89
N SER A 57 14.85 17.01 0.41
CA SER A 57 13.71 16.46 -0.32
C SER A 57 14.16 15.66 -1.56
N ILE A 58 15.14 16.16 -2.33
CA ILE A 58 15.73 15.41 -3.44
C ILE A 58 16.48 14.16 -2.97
N CYS A 59 17.27 14.26 -1.89
CA CYS A 59 17.98 13.11 -1.34
C CYS A 59 17.02 11.97 -0.94
N PHE A 60 15.84 12.32 -0.39
CA PHE A 60 14.80 11.35 -0.07
C PHE A 60 14.06 10.82 -1.29
N ALA A 61 13.64 11.69 -2.19
CA ALA A 61 12.97 11.33 -3.43
C ALA A 61 13.83 10.36 -4.28
N SER A 62 15.11 10.67 -4.44
CA SER A 62 16.08 9.83 -5.16
C SER A 62 16.45 8.53 -4.43
N GLY A 63 16.02 8.34 -3.18
CA GLY A 63 16.33 7.16 -2.37
C GLY A 63 17.78 7.12 -1.88
N ARG A 64 18.54 8.22 -2.01
CA ARG A 64 19.91 8.33 -1.49
C ARG A 64 19.96 8.38 0.03
N LEU A 65 18.90 8.91 0.65
CA LEU A 65 18.75 8.96 2.09
C LEU A 65 17.53 8.14 2.52
N ALA A 66 17.74 7.20 3.44
CA ALA A 66 16.64 6.45 4.04
C ALA A 66 16.02 7.28 5.17
N PRO A 67 14.68 7.43 5.22
CA PRO A 67 14.02 8.11 6.34
C PRO A 67 14.25 7.29 7.62
N SER A 68 15.07 7.79 8.53
CA SER A 68 15.23 7.21 9.87
C SER A 68 14.43 8.02 10.88
N ARG A 69 13.84 7.35 11.87
CA ARG A 69 13.06 8.02 12.92
C ARG A 69 13.83 9.17 13.60
N LYS A 70 15.12 8.94 13.89
CA LYS A 70 16.01 9.94 14.48
C LYS A 70 16.22 11.15 13.58
N PHE A 71 16.39 10.93 12.28
CA PHE A 71 16.53 12.02 11.32
C PHE A 71 15.23 12.82 11.18
N LEU A 72 14.07 12.15 11.10
CA LEU A 72 12.78 12.83 11.02
C LEU A 72 12.49 13.66 12.27
N LEU A 73 12.90 13.17 13.46
CA LEU A 73 12.89 13.96 14.69
C LEU A 73 13.81 15.18 14.56
N PHE A 74 15.07 14.99 14.18
CA PHE A 74 16.01 16.10 14.01
C PHE A 74 15.49 17.15 13.02
N ALA A 75 15.01 16.74 11.85
CA ALA A 75 14.45 17.64 10.85
C ALA A 75 13.27 18.46 11.39
N ASN A 76 12.33 17.81 12.09
CA ASN A 76 11.15 18.48 12.65
C ASN A 76 11.44 19.37 13.86
N PHE A 77 12.43 19.03 14.67
CA PHE A 77 12.76 19.79 15.88
C PHE A 77 13.79 20.90 15.64
N VAL A 78 14.58 20.82 14.56
CA VAL A 78 15.65 21.79 14.27
C VAL A 78 15.35 22.61 13.03
N LEU A 79 15.10 21.97 11.88
CA LEU A 79 14.97 22.69 10.60
C LEU A 79 13.67 23.51 10.53
N VAL A 80 12.57 22.94 11.02
CA VAL A 80 11.26 23.56 10.96
C VAL A 80 11.17 24.83 11.84
N PRO A 81 11.58 24.81 13.13
CA PRO A 81 11.66 26.04 13.92
C PRO A 81 12.62 27.08 13.34
N LEU A 82 13.77 26.64 12.81
CA LEU A 82 14.76 27.54 12.20
C LEU A 82 14.19 28.27 10.98
N ALA A 83 13.45 27.56 10.12
CA ALA A 83 12.75 28.16 9.00
C ALA A 83 11.70 29.19 9.45
N SER A 84 11.05 28.94 10.60
CA SER A 84 10.01 29.83 11.16
C SER A 84 10.58 31.14 11.72
N LEU A 85 11.83 31.12 12.20
CA LEU A 85 12.51 32.30 12.74
C LEU A 85 12.89 33.32 11.66
N GLY A 86 13.20 32.86 10.43
CA GLY A 86 13.60 33.76 9.35
C GLY A 86 12.46 34.58 8.76
N VAL A 87 11.21 34.19 9.00
CA VAL A 87 10.04 34.71 8.28
C VAL A 87 9.59 36.09 8.76
N TRP A 88 9.98 36.52 9.95
CA TRP A 88 9.37 37.70 10.57
C TRP A 88 10.27 38.93 10.47
N ASN A 89 10.17 39.70 9.38
CA ASN A 89 10.67 41.07 9.32
C ASN A 89 9.46 42.04 9.32
N PRO A 90 9.09 42.63 10.46
CA PRO A 90 7.87 43.42 10.58
C PRO A 90 7.95 44.82 9.94
N GLU A 91 9.15 45.30 9.61
CA GLU A 91 9.35 46.71 9.24
C GLU A 91 9.11 47.01 7.77
N GLU A 92 9.28 46.05 6.84
CA GLU A 92 9.27 46.40 5.42
C GLU A 92 7.90 46.30 4.73
N HIS A 93 7.07 45.26 4.92
CA HIS A 93 5.82 45.13 4.15
C HIS A 93 4.65 44.47 4.93
N LYS A 94 3.63 45.27 5.27
CA LYS A 94 2.36 44.77 5.85
C LYS A 94 1.68 43.71 4.98
N ASP A 95 1.85 43.81 3.65
CA ASP A 95 1.26 42.87 2.68
C ASP A 95 2.05 41.55 2.58
N ALA A 96 3.37 41.58 2.82
CA ALA A 96 4.21 40.38 2.77
C ALA A 96 3.96 39.45 3.97
N ALA A 97 3.56 40.00 5.11
CA ALA A 97 3.30 39.23 6.34
C ALA A 97 2.17 38.21 6.17
N GLY A 98 1.13 38.53 5.40
CA GLY A 98 0.01 37.62 5.13
C GLY A 98 0.40 36.43 4.25
N LEU A 99 1.18 36.69 3.19
CA LEU A 99 1.71 35.64 2.31
C LEU A 99 2.66 34.71 3.08
N GLN A 100 3.54 35.29 3.89
CA GLN A 100 4.49 34.57 4.74
C GLN A 100 3.79 33.65 5.75
N PHE A 101 2.76 34.14 6.45
CA PHE A 101 1.96 33.32 7.36
C PHE A 101 1.28 32.17 6.63
N SER A 102 0.78 32.42 5.42
CA SER A 102 0.13 31.41 4.58
C SER A 102 1.11 30.32 4.13
N LEU A 103 2.33 30.70 3.69
CA LEU A 103 3.36 29.75 3.28
C LEU A 103 3.83 28.87 4.45
N VAL A 104 4.03 29.46 5.63
CA VAL A 104 4.35 28.69 6.84
C VAL A 104 3.22 27.72 7.17
N ALA A 105 1.96 28.19 7.19
CA ALA A 105 0.81 27.33 7.48
C ALA A 105 0.69 26.16 6.49
N VAL A 106 0.89 26.41 5.19
CA VAL A 106 0.90 25.37 4.14
C VAL A 106 2.06 24.41 4.36
N GLY A 107 3.26 24.90 4.67
CA GLY A 107 4.42 24.07 4.98
C GLY A 107 4.18 23.13 6.17
N HIS A 108 3.46 23.58 7.19
CA HIS A 108 3.11 22.73 8.34
C HIS A 108 2.02 21.70 8.07
N MET A 109 1.01 22.07 7.28
CA MET A 109 -0.01 21.11 6.84
C MET A 109 0.63 20.04 5.97
N THR A 110 1.54 20.46 5.10
CA THR A 110 2.36 19.59 4.28
C THR A 110 3.20 18.65 5.14
N ALA A 111 3.90 19.17 6.14
CA ALA A 111 4.65 18.36 7.10
C ALA A 111 3.75 17.34 7.81
N ALA A 112 2.51 17.70 8.16
CA ALA A 112 1.56 16.75 8.77
C ALA A 112 1.29 15.54 7.86
N VAL A 113 1.09 15.79 6.57
CA VAL A 113 0.82 14.75 5.57
C VAL A 113 2.05 13.86 5.35
N LEU A 114 3.26 14.43 5.41
CA LEU A 114 4.51 13.66 5.29
C LEU A 114 4.80 12.81 6.52
N TYR A 115 4.69 13.42 7.70
CA TYR A 115 5.00 12.81 8.97
C TYR A 115 3.73 12.16 9.54
N LEU A 116 3.34 11.02 8.96
CA LEU A 116 2.25 10.15 9.40
C LEU A 116 2.47 9.49 10.79
N ASP A 117 3.32 10.08 11.64
CA ASP A 117 3.61 9.63 12.99
C ASP A 117 3.23 10.72 13.99
N ILE A 118 2.08 10.52 14.65
CA ILE A 118 1.54 11.44 15.66
C ILE A 118 2.53 11.68 16.82
N THR A 119 3.37 10.70 17.15
CA THR A 119 4.34 10.83 18.26
C THR A 119 5.46 11.82 17.94
N ILE A 120 5.75 12.03 16.66
CA ILE A 120 6.78 12.95 16.18
C ILE A 120 6.16 14.31 15.86
N TYR A 121 5.03 14.31 15.16
CA TYR A 121 4.43 15.53 14.65
C TYR A 121 3.81 16.38 15.75
N VAL A 122 3.10 15.80 16.73
CA VAL A 122 2.39 16.60 17.76
C VAL A 122 3.36 17.46 18.57
N PRO A 123 4.48 16.92 19.12
CA PRO A 123 5.48 17.75 19.79
C PRO A 123 6.06 18.86 18.90
N SER A 124 6.32 18.56 17.62
CA SER A 124 6.83 19.55 16.66
C SER A 124 5.81 20.67 16.39
N ALA A 125 4.52 20.32 16.23
CA ALA A 125 3.44 21.28 16.04
C ALA A 125 3.26 22.19 17.26
N VAL A 126 3.38 21.64 18.47
CA VAL A 126 3.37 22.42 19.72
C VAL A 126 4.56 23.38 19.76
N LEU A 127 5.78 22.87 19.55
CA LEU A 127 7.00 23.68 19.55
C LEU A 127 6.91 24.81 18.50
N HIS A 128 6.45 24.51 17.30
CA HIS A 128 6.23 25.51 16.27
C HIS A 128 5.23 26.59 16.70
N THR A 129 4.11 26.19 17.32
CA THR A 129 3.11 27.15 17.81
C THR A 129 3.71 28.08 18.86
N LEU A 130 4.54 27.54 19.77
CA LEU A 130 5.28 28.33 20.76
C LEU A 130 6.27 29.28 20.12
N VAL A 131 7.06 28.82 19.14
CA VAL A 131 8.00 29.67 18.38
C VAL A 131 7.24 30.77 17.66
N SER A 132 6.12 30.46 17.00
CA SER A 132 5.30 31.45 16.31
C SER A 132 4.76 32.53 17.25
N ILE A 133 4.30 32.15 18.45
CA ILE A 133 3.86 33.11 19.48
C ILE A 133 5.05 33.93 20.00
N ALA A 134 6.19 33.31 20.28
CA ALA A 134 7.38 33.99 20.76
C ALA A 134 7.92 35.01 19.73
N THR A 135 7.96 34.63 18.45
CA THR A 135 8.30 35.49 17.33
C THR A 135 7.30 36.64 17.21
N PHE A 136 5.99 36.37 17.33
CA PHE A 136 4.98 37.44 17.36
C PHE A 136 5.25 38.45 18.48
N ILE A 137 5.51 37.98 19.71
CA ILE A 137 5.80 38.84 20.86
C ILE A 137 7.08 39.65 20.64
N TYR A 138 8.14 39.01 20.13
CA TYR A 138 9.43 39.67 19.90
C TYR A 138 9.30 40.85 18.90
N PHE A 139 8.55 40.66 17.82
CA PHE A 139 8.46 41.64 16.73
C PHE A 139 7.30 42.63 16.85
N ARG A 140 6.17 42.25 17.42
CA ARG A 140 5.00 43.15 17.61
C ARG A 140 4.92 43.75 19.02
N GLY A 141 5.69 43.21 19.96
CA GLY A 141 5.60 43.54 21.37
C GLY A 141 4.52 42.74 22.10
N SER A 142 4.73 42.51 23.39
CA SER A 142 3.78 41.76 24.25
C SER A 142 2.44 42.47 24.42
N SER A 143 2.39 43.79 24.28
CA SER A 143 1.15 44.58 24.38
C SER A 143 0.15 44.31 23.25
N GLN A 144 0.62 43.77 22.12
CA GLN A 144 -0.23 43.41 20.97
C GLN A 144 -0.75 41.98 21.05
N LEU A 145 -0.33 41.19 22.04
CA LEU A 145 -0.80 39.82 22.25
C LEU A 145 -2.19 39.85 22.89
N ASN A 146 -3.23 39.84 22.05
CA ASN A 146 -4.61 39.73 22.52
C ASN A 146 -5.04 38.25 22.63
N SER A 147 -6.13 38.01 23.37
CA SER A 147 -6.69 36.67 23.55
C SER A 147 -7.16 36.03 22.23
N ALA A 148 -7.57 36.83 21.24
CA ALA A 148 -8.00 36.34 19.94
C ALA A 148 -6.83 35.72 19.15
N VAL A 149 -5.64 36.32 19.17
CA VAL A 149 -4.43 35.78 18.51
C VAL A 149 -4.05 34.45 19.14
N VAL A 150 -4.02 34.37 20.47
CA VAL A 150 -3.73 33.12 21.19
C VAL A 150 -4.77 32.05 20.85
N PHE A 151 -6.06 32.40 20.87
CA PHE A 151 -7.14 31.49 20.50
C PHE A 151 -6.99 30.97 19.07
N CYS A 152 -6.68 31.84 18.10
CA CYS A 152 -6.42 31.44 16.71
C CYS A 152 -5.27 30.44 16.60
N HIS A 153 -4.15 30.66 17.30
CA HIS A 153 -3.02 29.72 17.31
C HIS A 153 -3.39 28.37 17.93
N VAL A 154 -4.16 28.37 19.02
CA VAL A 154 -4.65 27.12 19.65
C VAL A 154 -5.58 26.36 18.70
N VAL A 155 -6.54 27.04 18.06
CA VAL A 155 -7.44 26.41 17.08
C VAL A 155 -6.65 25.83 15.91
N GLN A 156 -5.66 26.56 15.38
CA GLN A 156 -4.79 26.07 14.31
C GLN A 156 -4.00 24.82 14.72
N LEU A 157 -3.45 24.80 15.94
CA LEU A 157 -2.76 23.63 16.49
C LEU A 157 -3.71 22.42 16.57
N LEU A 158 -4.91 22.61 17.13
CA LEU A 158 -5.91 21.54 17.25
C LEU A 158 -6.35 21.00 15.90
N MET A 159 -6.59 21.88 14.92
CA MET A 159 -6.93 21.47 13.55
C MET A 159 -5.83 20.63 12.91
N ARG A 160 -4.56 21.00 13.09
CA ARG A 160 -3.42 20.22 12.57
C ARG A 160 -3.35 18.83 13.19
N ILE A 161 -3.52 18.74 14.52
CA ILE A 161 -3.52 17.46 15.24
C ILE A 161 -4.70 16.59 14.80
N MET A 162 -5.88 17.19 14.64
CA MET A 162 -7.09 16.50 14.19
C MET A 162 -6.91 15.92 12.78
N VAL A 163 -6.42 16.71 11.81
CA VAL A 163 -6.17 16.25 10.44
C VAL A 163 -5.20 15.08 10.44
N LEU A 164 -4.07 15.18 11.13
CA LEU A 164 -3.11 14.08 11.21
C LEU A 164 -3.74 12.82 11.83
N SER A 165 -4.50 12.98 12.91
CA SER A 165 -5.16 11.86 13.60
C SER A 165 -6.15 11.15 12.67
N LEU A 166 -6.94 11.90 11.89
CA LEU A 166 -7.87 11.34 10.92
C LEU A 166 -7.14 10.58 9.81
N ILE A 167 -6.04 11.12 9.28
CA ILE A 167 -5.23 10.43 8.27
C ILE A 167 -4.62 9.15 8.84
N GLU A 168 -4.04 9.19 10.04
CA GLU A 168 -3.47 8.00 10.68
C GLU A 168 -4.53 6.95 10.98
N MET A 169 -5.72 7.35 11.45
CA MET A 169 -6.86 6.43 11.64
C MET A 169 -7.31 5.80 10.32
N ALA A 170 -7.43 6.59 9.25
CA ALA A 170 -7.80 6.08 7.92
C ALA A 170 -6.78 5.06 7.40
N VAL A 171 -5.49 5.36 7.54
CA VAL A 171 -4.39 4.45 7.15
C VAL A 171 -4.41 3.16 7.97
N ARG A 172 -4.56 3.25 9.29
CA ARG A 172 -4.68 2.08 10.17
C ARG A 172 -5.89 1.21 9.81
N SER A 173 -7.03 1.84 9.53
CA SER A 173 -8.24 1.13 9.11
C SER A 173 -8.04 0.42 7.78
N TYR A 174 -7.41 1.09 6.81
CA TYR A 174 -7.12 0.52 5.49
C TYR A 174 -6.16 -0.69 5.57
N LEU A 175 -5.09 -0.58 6.36
CA LEU A 175 -4.19 -1.72 6.61
C LEU A 175 -4.92 -2.87 7.28
N GLY A 176 -5.76 -2.58 8.28
CA GLY A 176 -6.57 -3.60 8.95
C GLY A 176 -7.58 -4.28 8.02
N SER A 177 -8.17 -3.57 7.06
CA SER A 177 -9.04 -4.19 6.05
C SER A 177 -8.27 -5.05 5.05
N ASN A 178 -7.08 -4.63 4.63
CA ASN A 178 -6.25 -5.40 3.71
C ASN A 178 -5.73 -6.69 4.33
N GLN A 179 -5.34 -6.67 5.60
CA GLN A 179 -4.92 -7.89 6.32
C GLN A 179 -6.07 -8.92 6.37
N LYS A 180 -7.29 -8.48 6.70
CA LYS A 180 -8.47 -9.35 6.70
C LYS A 180 -8.79 -9.92 5.31
N LEU A 181 -8.61 -9.11 4.26
CA LEU A 181 -8.81 -9.57 2.88
C LEU A 181 -7.76 -10.60 2.48
N GLU A 182 -6.49 -10.38 2.84
CA GLU A 182 -5.39 -11.31 2.59
C GLU A 182 -5.61 -12.64 3.32
N GLU A 183 -6.02 -12.60 4.60
CA GLU A 183 -6.39 -13.79 5.38
C GLU A 183 -7.54 -14.56 4.71
N ALA A 184 -8.58 -13.86 4.24
CA ALA A 184 -9.69 -14.48 3.53
C ALA A 184 -9.24 -15.13 2.21
N HIS A 185 -8.36 -14.48 1.45
CA HIS A 185 -7.80 -15.03 0.21
C HIS A 185 -6.94 -16.27 0.47
N CYS A 186 -6.07 -16.23 1.49
CA CYS A 186 -5.28 -17.38 1.90
C CYS A 186 -6.16 -18.55 2.33
N MET A 187 -7.25 -18.29 3.06
CA MET A 187 -8.23 -19.31 3.44
C MET A 187 -8.92 -19.93 2.21
N ILE A 188 -9.38 -19.11 1.27
CA ILE A 188 -10.02 -19.59 0.02
C ILE A 188 -9.02 -20.40 -0.81
N ALA A 189 -7.78 -19.93 -0.95
CA ALA A 189 -6.74 -20.65 -1.67
C ALA A 189 -6.43 -22.00 -1.00
N GLY A 190 -6.37 -22.04 0.34
CA GLY A 190 -6.23 -23.27 1.11
C GLY A 190 -7.40 -24.24 0.88
N PHE A 191 -8.64 -23.75 0.91
CA PHE A 191 -9.83 -24.55 0.58
C PHE A 191 -9.78 -25.09 -0.85
N GLN A 192 -9.40 -24.27 -1.82
CA GLN A 192 -9.26 -24.71 -3.21
C GLN A 192 -8.17 -25.77 -3.35
N GLN A 193 -7.06 -25.64 -2.63
CA GLN A 193 -5.98 -26.63 -2.65
C GLN A 193 -6.40 -27.94 -1.98
N ILE A 194 -7.16 -27.87 -0.88
CA ILE A 194 -7.77 -29.06 -0.25
C ILE A 194 -8.78 -29.70 -1.21
N LEU A 195 -9.64 -28.91 -1.85
CA LEU A 195 -10.60 -29.41 -2.84
C LEU A 195 -9.89 -30.05 -4.03
N LYS A 196 -8.83 -29.44 -4.57
CA LYS A 196 -7.98 -30.06 -5.59
C LYS A 196 -7.37 -31.36 -5.09
N GLY A 197 -6.80 -31.39 -3.88
CA GLY A 197 -6.26 -32.62 -3.30
C GLY A 197 -7.31 -33.72 -3.07
N MET A 198 -8.57 -33.36 -2.81
CA MET A 198 -9.67 -34.31 -2.66
C MET A 198 -10.35 -34.70 -3.98
N CYS A 199 -10.24 -33.87 -5.03
CA CYS A 199 -10.94 -34.04 -6.31
C CYS A 199 -10.02 -34.44 -7.48
N ASP A 200 -8.70 -34.24 -7.35
CA ASP A 200 -7.70 -34.67 -8.33
C ASP A 200 -7.25 -36.09 -7.99
N GLY A 201 -8.00 -37.07 -8.50
CA GLY A 201 -7.59 -38.46 -8.47
C GLY A 201 -6.76 -38.82 -9.70
N SER A 202 -5.55 -39.35 -9.50
CA SER A 202 -4.85 -40.07 -10.57
C SER A 202 -5.41 -41.49 -10.67
N LEU A 203 -5.85 -41.88 -11.86
CA LEU A 203 -6.33 -43.22 -12.17
C LEU A 203 -5.42 -43.82 -13.24
N LEU A 204 -4.88 -45.00 -12.99
CA LEU A 204 -4.15 -45.74 -14.01
C LEU A 204 -5.10 -46.70 -14.71
N LEU A 205 -5.07 -46.73 -16.03
CA LEU A 205 -5.82 -47.68 -16.84
C LEU A 205 -4.85 -48.69 -17.46
N ASP A 206 -5.26 -49.95 -17.55
CA ASP A 206 -4.51 -50.97 -18.28
C ASP A 206 -4.76 -50.88 -19.81
N GLU A 207 -4.14 -51.79 -20.57
CA GLU A 207 -4.27 -51.85 -22.04
C GLU A 207 -5.72 -52.11 -22.50
N GLN A 208 -6.56 -52.65 -21.61
CA GLN A 208 -7.98 -52.91 -21.85
C GLN A 208 -8.87 -51.78 -21.27
N LEU A 209 -8.29 -50.63 -20.92
CA LEU A 209 -8.95 -49.47 -20.32
C LEU A 209 -9.65 -49.77 -18.98
N ARG A 210 -9.21 -50.80 -18.26
CA ARG A 210 -9.71 -51.13 -16.92
C ARG A 210 -8.86 -50.45 -15.86
N VAL A 211 -9.49 -50.15 -14.73
CA VAL A 211 -8.80 -49.51 -13.60
C VAL A 211 -7.73 -50.42 -13.04
N HIS A 212 -6.48 -49.95 -13.01
CA HIS A 212 -5.33 -50.68 -12.50
C HIS A 212 -4.69 -49.95 -11.32
N GLY A 213 -4.32 -50.69 -10.27
CA GLY A 213 -3.70 -50.14 -9.06
C GLY A 213 -4.69 -49.60 -8.01
N PRO A 214 -4.22 -48.75 -7.08
CA PRO A 214 -5.03 -48.25 -5.97
C PRO A 214 -6.21 -47.39 -6.43
N THR A 215 -7.42 -47.70 -5.96
CA THR A 215 -8.66 -47.03 -6.38
C THR A 215 -9.19 -46.02 -5.36
N SER A 216 -8.43 -45.71 -4.31
CA SER A 216 -8.83 -44.83 -3.21
C SER A 216 -9.28 -43.44 -3.67
N SER A 217 -8.62 -42.88 -4.69
CA SER A 217 -8.99 -41.57 -5.23
C SER A 217 -10.32 -41.62 -6.00
N LEU A 218 -10.58 -42.70 -6.73
CA LEU A 218 -11.85 -42.92 -7.43
C LEU A 218 -12.99 -43.22 -6.45
N GLN A 219 -12.72 -43.99 -5.38
CA GLN A 219 -13.64 -44.24 -4.27
C GLN A 219 -14.05 -42.93 -3.59
N GLN A 220 -13.08 -42.06 -3.32
CA GLN A 220 -13.32 -40.75 -2.73
C GLN A 220 -14.10 -39.83 -3.68
N LEU A 221 -13.74 -39.82 -4.98
CA LEU A 221 -14.41 -39.02 -6.01
C LEU A 221 -15.88 -39.44 -6.22
N LEU A 222 -16.16 -40.74 -6.24
CA LEU A 222 -17.50 -41.29 -6.46
C LEU A 222 -18.32 -41.42 -5.16
N MET A 223 -17.69 -41.11 -4.02
CA MET A 223 -18.22 -41.32 -2.67
C MET A 223 -18.74 -42.75 -2.44
N ASP A 224 -18.06 -43.75 -3.01
CA ASP A 224 -18.38 -45.17 -2.86
C ASP A 224 -17.19 -45.91 -2.23
N ARG A 225 -17.48 -46.86 -1.33
CA ARG A 225 -16.47 -47.69 -0.66
C ARG A 225 -16.12 -48.96 -1.45
N LYS A 226 -16.75 -49.19 -2.60
CA LYS A 226 -16.44 -50.33 -3.48
C LYS A 226 -15.01 -50.26 -4.00
N ASP A 227 -14.35 -51.41 -4.10
CA ASP A 227 -13.09 -51.49 -4.85
C ASP A 227 -13.39 -51.46 -6.35
N PHE A 228 -12.78 -50.50 -7.05
CA PHE A 228 -12.94 -50.33 -8.49
C PHE A 228 -11.84 -51.02 -9.30
N ALA A 229 -10.88 -51.69 -8.65
CA ALA A 229 -9.78 -52.36 -9.34
C ALA A 229 -10.31 -53.42 -10.32
N GLY A 230 -9.83 -53.38 -11.56
CA GLY A 230 -10.23 -54.28 -12.65
C GLY A 230 -11.58 -53.96 -13.29
N ILE A 231 -12.30 -52.93 -12.83
CA ILE A 231 -13.54 -52.47 -13.47
C ILE A 231 -13.20 -51.75 -14.78
N ASP A 232 -13.99 -52.02 -15.82
CA ASP A 232 -13.94 -51.30 -17.09
C ASP A 232 -14.34 -49.83 -16.87
N PHE A 233 -13.43 -48.90 -17.17
CA PHE A 233 -13.65 -47.47 -16.92
C PHE A 233 -14.81 -46.91 -17.76
N GLU A 234 -15.02 -47.43 -18.97
CA GLU A 234 -16.12 -46.98 -19.82
C GLU A 234 -17.50 -47.27 -19.21
N SER A 235 -17.60 -48.35 -18.42
CA SER A 235 -18.84 -48.71 -17.72
C SER A 235 -19.24 -47.67 -16.66
N LEU A 236 -18.24 -46.96 -16.12
CA LEU A 236 -18.42 -45.90 -15.14
C LEU A 236 -18.88 -44.58 -15.79
N ILE A 237 -18.77 -44.41 -17.10
CA ILE A 237 -19.23 -43.22 -17.81
C ILE A 237 -20.77 -43.25 -17.91
N MET A 238 -21.40 -42.12 -17.55
CA MET A 238 -22.85 -42.02 -17.37
C MET A 238 -23.62 -42.34 -18.65
N ASP A 239 -23.28 -41.66 -19.73
CA ASP A 239 -24.04 -41.62 -20.98
C ASP A 239 -23.25 -42.20 -22.16
N ALA A 240 -23.96 -42.57 -23.23
CA ALA A 240 -23.36 -43.12 -24.43
C ALA A 240 -22.51 -42.09 -25.19
N GLN A 241 -22.93 -40.83 -25.19
CA GLN A 241 -22.18 -39.73 -25.81
C GLN A 241 -20.83 -39.50 -25.13
N GLY A 242 -20.78 -39.53 -23.79
CA GLY A 242 -19.53 -39.47 -23.04
C GLY A 242 -18.58 -40.63 -23.36
N ARG A 243 -19.10 -41.85 -23.57
CA ARG A 243 -18.28 -43.00 -23.99
C ARG A 243 -17.69 -42.83 -25.38
N GLU A 244 -18.49 -42.33 -26.33
CA GLU A 244 -18.00 -42.01 -27.69
C GLU A 244 -16.89 -40.93 -27.64
N GLN A 245 -17.09 -39.88 -26.84
CA GLN A 245 -16.09 -38.83 -26.65
C GLN A 245 -14.80 -39.36 -26.00
N PHE A 246 -14.91 -40.25 -25.02
CA PHE A 246 -13.77 -40.91 -24.41
C PHE A 246 -13.00 -41.77 -25.40
N ALA A 247 -13.70 -42.62 -26.16
CA ALA A 247 -13.08 -43.46 -27.18
C ALA A 247 -12.35 -42.62 -28.23
N ALA A 248 -12.98 -41.54 -28.73
CA ALA A 248 -12.36 -40.62 -29.67
C ALA A 248 -11.11 -39.93 -29.08
N PHE A 249 -11.16 -39.54 -27.81
CA PHE A 249 -10.03 -38.94 -27.10
C PHE A 249 -8.85 -39.91 -26.93
N ILE A 250 -9.10 -41.16 -26.56
CA ILE A 250 -8.06 -42.19 -26.44
C ILE A 250 -7.43 -42.46 -27.82
N GLN A 251 -8.24 -42.61 -28.87
CA GLN A 251 -7.75 -42.81 -30.23
C GLN A 251 -6.87 -41.64 -30.70
N ALA A 252 -7.30 -40.40 -30.47
CA ALA A 252 -6.51 -39.22 -30.80
C ALA A 252 -5.19 -39.16 -30.01
N SER A 253 -5.21 -39.54 -28.74
CA SER A 253 -4.03 -39.58 -27.87
C SER A 253 -3.03 -40.65 -28.30
N CYS A 254 -3.51 -41.84 -28.68
CA CYS A 254 -2.66 -42.92 -29.21
C CYS A 254 -2.07 -42.56 -30.57
N ALA A 255 -2.82 -41.89 -31.45
CA ALA A 255 -2.33 -41.43 -32.74
C ALA A 255 -1.24 -40.35 -32.59
N ALA A 256 -1.41 -39.43 -31.63
CA ALA A 256 -0.45 -38.37 -31.34
C ALA A 256 0.85 -38.87 -30.67
N ALA A 257 0.84 -40.02 -30.01
CA ALA A 257 2.01 -40.59 -29.34
C ALA A 257 3.14 -41.03 -30.31
N GLY A 258 2.85 -41.14 -31.61
CA GLY A 258 3.82 -41.53 -32.64
C GLY A 258 4.59 -40.38 -33.30
N GLU A 259 4.21 -39.12 -33.06
CA GLU A 259 4.86 -37.94 -33.66
C GLU A 259 5.76 -37.20 -32.64
N PRO A 260 6.93 -36.68 -33.05
CA PRO A 260 7.79 -35.91 -32.15
C PRO A 260 7.04 -34.66 -31.67
N ALA A 261 6.83 -34.59 -30.34
CA ALA A 261 5.99 -33.61 -29.66
C ALA A 261 6.27 -32.17 -30.11
N ALA A 262 5.48 -31.68 -31.07
CA ALA A 262 5.28 -30.25 -31.25
C ALA A 262 4.64 -29.73 -29.95
N MET A 263 5.09 -28.56 -29.47
CA MET A 263 4.64 -27.91 -28.23
C MET A 263 3.15 -27.51 -28.24
N SER A 264 2.23 -28.47 -28.39
CA SER A 264 0.80 -28.26 -28.24
C SER A 264 0.39 -28.60 -26.81
N ALA A 265 -0.51 -27.80 -26.24
CA ALA A 265 -1.03 -28.05 -24.90
C ALA A 265 -1.73 -29.43 -24.85
N PRO A 266 -1.58 -30.20 -23.76
CA PRO A 266 -2.20 -31.51 -23.64
C PRO A 266 -3.73 -31.41 -23.79
N SER A 267 -4.30 -32.31 -24.60
CA SER A 267 -5.75 -32.39 -24.78
C SER A 267 -6.41 -32.82 -23.47
N CYS A 268 -7.46 -32.12 -23.05
CA CYS A 268 -8.25 -32.46 -21.86
C CYS A 268 -9.65 -32.93 -22.27
N LEU A 269 -10.19 -33.92 -21.56
CA LEU A 269 -11.57 -34.38 -21.73
C LEU A 269 -12.30 -34.31 -20.38
N ARG A 270 -13.52 -33.75 -20.40
CA ARG A 270 -14.41 -33.73 -19.24
C ARG A 270 -15.48 -34.80 -19.42
N LEU A 271 -15.57 -35.74 -18.46
CA LEU A 271 -16.55 -36.82 -18.46
C LEU A 271 -17.38 -36.81 -17.17
N ALA A 272 -18.66 -37.19 -17.28
CA ALA A 272 -19.52 -37.45 -16.14
C ALA A 272 -19.47 -38.94 -15.77
N LEU A 273 -19.17 -39.23 -14.50
CA LEU A 273 -19.12 -40.60 -13.98
C LEU A 273 -20.41 -40.93 -13.20
N LYS A 274 -20.81 -42.21 -13.23
CA LYS A 274 -21.90 -42.75 -12.41
C LYS A 274 -21.42 -42.85 -10.96
N SER A 275 -22.18 -42.30 -10.01
CA SER A 275 -21.97 -42.66 -8.61
C SER A 275 -22.34 -44.13 -8.43
N GLY A 276 -21.62 -44.85 -7.56
CA GLY A 276 -21.89 -46.26 -7.32
C GLY A 276 -23.21 -46.55 -6.57
N SER A 277 -23.97 -45.50 -6.22
CA SER A 277 -25.37 -45.56 -5.75
C SER A 277 -26.42 -45.42 -6.86
N GLY A 278 -26.01 -45.22 -8.13
CA GLY A 278 -26.92 -44.90 -9.24
C GLY A 278 -27.30 -43.42 -9.35
N GLY A 279 -26.79 -42.57 -8.47
CA GLY A 279 -26.91 -41.10 -8.55
C GLY A 279 -25.88 -40.48 -9.51
N ILE A 280 -26.16 -39.25 -9.95
CA ILE A 280 -25.21 -38.46 -10.75
C ILE A 280 -24.15 -37.88 -9.81
N ALA A 281 -22.89 -38.27 -9.97
CA ALA A 281 -21.77 -37.56 -9.35
C ALA A 281 -21.48 -36.30 -10.20
N ALA A 282 -22.40 -35.33 -10.16
CA ALA A 282 -22.18 -34.05 -10.80
C ALA A 282 -21.42 -33.16 -9.83
N PHE A 283 -20.17 -32.83 -10.17
CA PHE A 283 -19.54 -31.63 -9.63
C PHE A 283 -20.25 -30.42 -10.26
N SER A 284 -21.32 -29.96 -9.63
CA SER A 284 -21.92 -28.66 -9.93
C SER A 284 -20.97 -27.57 -9.45
N SER A 285 -20.44 -26.80 -10.40
CA SER A 285 -19.73 -25.54 -10.16
C SER A 285 -20.65 -24.49 -9.54
#